data_AF-A0A965JKP0-F1
#
_entry.id   AF-A0A965JKP0-F1
#
_cell.length_a   1.000
_cell.length_b   1.000
_cell.length_c   1.000
_cell.angle_alpha   90.00
_cell.angle_beta   90.00
_cell.angle_gamma   90.00
#
_symmetry.space_group_name_H-M   'P 1'
#
loop_
_entity.id
_entity.type
_entity.pdbx_description
1 polymer ?
#
loop_
_entity_poly.entity_id
_entity_poly.type
_entity_poly.pdbx_seq_one_letter_code
_entity_poly.pdbx_strand_id
1 'polypeptide(L)'
;MIPKAPRTFIDGPAGTLECVLEDPKPEVCNPNAPLPLAVVCHPHPLHGGTLDNKVAQTLARAFLQRGYRTVRFNFRGVEQSAGSWGEG
;
A
#
# COMPACT_ATOMS: atom_id res chain seq x y z
N MET A 1 -15.95 13.27 0.99
CA MET A 1 -15.30 12.10 0.35
C MET A 1 -13.80 12.36 0.37
N ILE A 2 -13.00 11.49 1.00
CA ILE A 2 -11.53 11.66 1.03
C ILE A 2 -10.99 11.23 -0.35
N PRO A 3 -10.15 12.04 -1.03
CA PRO A 3 -9.57 11.66 -2.31
C PRO A 3 -8.82 10.34 -2.18
N LYS A 4 -9.10 9.39 -3.07
CA LYS A 4 -8.33 8.15 -3.13
C LYS A 4 -7.03 8.46 -3.86
N ALA A 5 -5.89 8.17 -3.23
CA ALA A 5 -4.60 8.28 -3.88
C ALA A 5 -4.57 7.44 -5.19
N PRO A 6 -3.86 7.91 -6.23
CA PRO A 6 -3.83 7.24 -7.51
C PRO A 6 -3.25 5.83 -7.37
N ARG A 7 -3.80 4.90 -8.16
CA ARG A 7 -3.22 3.56 -8.29
C ARG A 7 -2.01 3.64 -9.20
N THR A 8 -0.95 2.95 -8.81
CA THR A 8 0.28 2.78 -9.58
C THR A 8 0.56 1.29 -9.77
N PHE A 9 1.39 0.96 -10.75
CA PHE A 9 1.70 -0.39 -11.12
C PHE A 9 3.21 -0.58 -11.13
N ILE A 10 3.68 -1.66 -10.52
CA ILE A 10 5.10 -2.01 -10.44
C ILE A 10 5.32 -3.43 -10.95
N ASP A 11 6.52 -3.70 -11.47
CA ASP A 11 6.89 -5.06 -11.86
C ASP A 11 7.12 -5.92 -10.61
N GLY A 12 6.44 -7.06 -10.54
CA GLY A 12 6.59 -8.05 -9.48
C GLY A 12 7.04 -9.42 -10.04
N PRO A 13 7.43 -10.36 -9.15
CA PRO A 13 7.95 -11.67 -9.56
C PRO A 13 6.95 -12.54 -10.34
N ALA A 14 5.66 -12.29 -10.18
CA ALA A 14 4.57 -13.01 -10.87
C ALA A 14 3.85 -12.12 -11.91
N GLY A 15 4.50 -11.05 -12.35
CA GLY A 15 3.93 -10.00 -13.19
C GLY A 15 3.59 -8.74 -12.38
N THR A 16 2.88 -7.82 -13.03
CA THR A 16 2.56 -6.50 -12.49
C THR A 16 1.79 -6.57 -11.16
N LEU A 17 2.16 -5.73 -10.19
CA LEU A 17 1.46 -5.53 -8.92
C LEU A 17 0.79 -4.17 -8.89
N GLU A 18 -0.48 -4.17 -8.47
CA GLU A 18 -1.23 -2.95 -8.23
C GLU A 18 -0.91 -2.38 -6.85
N CYS A 19 -0.59 -1.09 -6.82
CA CYS A 19 -0.09 -0.38 -5.65
C CYS A 19 -0.78 0.98 -5.46
N VAL A 20 -0.71 1.51 -4.24
CA VAL A 20 -1.01 2.89 -3.89
C VAL A 20 0.17 3.43 -3.09
N LEU A 21 0.77 4.50 -3.58
CA LEU A 21 1.88 5.20 -2.93
C LEU A 21 1.37 6.54 -2.40
N GLU A 22 1.64 6.81 -1.13
CA GLU A 22 1.22 8.06 -0.48
C GLU A 22 2.40 8.69 0.25
N ASP A 23 2.57 9.99 0.03
CA ASP A 23 3.55 10.81 0.73
C ASP A 23 2.95 11.45 1.98
N PRO A 24 3.70 11.49 3.10
CA PRO A 24 3.28 12.24 4.26
C PRO A 24 3.33 13.73 3.96
N LYS A 25 2.54 14.50 4.71
CA LYS A 25 2.58 15.96 4.57
C LYS A 25 3.94 16.50 5.04
N PRO A 26 4.49 17.53 4.37
CA PRO A 26 5.78 18.10 4.77
C PRO A 26 5.86 18.53 6.24
N GLU A 27 4.75 18.96 6.84
CA GLU A 27 4.67 19.39 8.25
C GLU A 27 4.96 18.29 9.29
N VAL A 28 4.85 17.01 8.91
CA VAL A 28 5.16 15.87 9.80
C VAL A 28 6.49 15.19 9.43
N CYS A 29 7.24 15.75 8.48
CA CYS A 29 8.53 15.23 8.03
C CYS A 29 9.69 15.91 8.75
N ASN A 30 10.78 15.18 8.95
CA ASN A 30 12.08 15.77 9.33
C ASN A 30 12.86 16.12 8.04
N PRO A 31 13.08 17.40 7.71
CA PRO A 31 13.77 17.79 6.48
C PRO A 31 15.25 17.42 6.45
N ASN A 32 15.83 17.09 7.61
CA ASN A 32 17.25 16.77 7.76
C ASN A 32 17.51 15.25 7.86
N ALA A 33 16.51 14.42 7.57
CA ALA A 33 16.63 12.96 7.62
C ALA A 33 16.04 12.32 6.36
N PRO A 34 16.49 11.10 5.99
CA PRO A 34 15.84 10.33 4.94
C PRO A 34 14.36 10.07 5.26
N LEU A 35 13.50 10.13 4.24
CA LEU A 35 12.08 9.83 4.36
C LEU A 35 11.87 8.34 4.63
N PRO A 36 11.34 7.93 5.79
CA PRO A 36 11.10 6.51 6.05
C PRO A 36 9.92 5.98 5.22
N LEU A 37 9.96 4.68 4.89
CA LEU A 37 8.94 4.00 4.10
C LEU A 37 8.29 2.87 4.92
N ALA A 38 6.96 2.84 4.97
CA ALA A 38 6.19 1.72 5.49
C ALA A 38 5.50 0.96 4.35
N VAL A 39 5.73 -0.35 4.29
CA VAL A 39 5.03 -1.27 3.38
C VAL A 39 3.89 -1.91 4.15
N VAL A 40 2.67 -1.75 3.66
CA VAL A 40 1.46 -2.24 4.32
C VAL A 40 0.79 -3.31 3.46
N CYS A 41 0.86 -4.54 3.95
CA CYS A 41 0.20 -5.70 3.34
C CYS A 41 -1.25 -5.82 3.83
N HIS A 42 -2.14 -6.28 2.97
CA HIS A 42 -3.53 -6.58 3.34
C HIS A 42 -3.67 -7.99 3.94
N PRO A 43 -4.75 -8.27 4.70
CA PRO A 43 -5.02 -9.62 5.21
C PRO A 43 -5.28 -10.61 4.07
N HIS A 44 -5.50 -11.87 4.44
CA HIS A 44 -5.68 -12.98 3.51
C HIS A 44 -6.76 -12.72 2.43
N PRO A 45 -6.45 -12.89 1.13
CA PRO A 45 -7.37 -12.58 0.03
C PRO A 45 -8.67 -13.37 0.04
N LEU A 46 -8.65 -14.65 0.43
CA LEU A 46 -9.86 -15.48 0.55
C LEU A 46 -10.91 -14.92 1.50
N HIS A 47 -10.56 -13.97 2.38
CA HIS A 47 -11.49 -13.28 3.29
C HIS A 47 -11.76 -11.83 2.85
N GLY A 48 -11.61 -11.52 1.56
CA GLY A 48 -11.82 -10.17 1.00
C GLY A 48 -10.65 -9.21 1.27
N GLY A 49 -9.45 -9.75 1.49
CA GLY A 49 -8.24 -8.96 1.68
C GLY A 49 -7.77 -8.31 0.38
N THR A 50 -7.82 -6.98 0.32
CA THR A 50 -7.25 -6.16 -0.76
C THR A 50 -6.52 -4.96 -0.15
N LEU A 51 -5.73 -4.23 -0.95
CA LEU A 51 -5.08 -2.99 -0.54
C LEU A 51 -6.06 -1.92 -0.03
N ASP A 52 -7.36 -2.07 -0.34
CA ASP A 52 -8.46 -1.20 0.10
C ASP A 52 -9.09 -1.65 1.43
N ASN A 53 -8.57 -2.71 2.05
CA ASN A 53 -9.01 -3.14 3.36
C ASN A 53 -8.92 -1.99 4.38
N LYS A 54 -9.99 -1.78 5.16
CA LYS A 54 -10.10 -0.65 6.10
C LYS A 54 -8.98 -0.64 7.15
N VAL A 55 -8.54 -1.80 7.61
CA VAL A 55 -7.45 -1.92 8.58
C VAL A 55 -6.12 -1.55 7.93
N ALA A 56 -5.84 -2.07 6.73
CA ALA A 56 -4.64 -1.71 5.97
C ALA A 56 -4.58 -0.20 5.66
N GLN A 57 -5.71 0.38 5.24
CA GLN A 57 -5.80 1.83 5.02
C GLN A 57 -5.60 2.64 6.31
N THR A 58 -6.13 2.17 7.44
CA THR A 58 -5.96 2.82 8.74
C THR A 58 -4.50 2.77 9.20
N LEU A 59 -3.82 1.64 9.00
CA LEU A 59 -2.41 1.48 9.31
C LEU A 59 -1.53 2.41 8.44
N ALA A 60 -1.79 2.48 7.14
CA ALA A 60 -1.10 3.41 6.25
C ALA A 60 -1.30 4.88 6.70
N ARG A 61 -2.53 5.28 7.05
CA ARG A 61 -2.79 6.62 7.58
C ARG A 61 -2.04 6.92 8.87
N ALA A 62 -1.94 5.94 9.78
CA ALA A 62 -1.19 6.10 11.02
C ALA A 62 0.31 6.35 10.75
N PHE A 63 0.89 5.66 9.76
CA PHE A 63 2.26 5.90 9.32
C PHE A 63 2.45 7.27 8.62
N LEU A 64 1.53 7.67 7.74
CA LEU A 64 1.54 8.99 7.10
C LEU A 64 1.54 10.12 8.14
N GLN A 65 0.73 9.99 9.20
CA GLN A 65 0.68 10.96 10.30
C GLN A 65 1.98 11.02 11.13
N ARG A 66 2.84 10.01 11.03
CA ARG A 66 4.15 9.95 11.70
C ARG A 66 5.32 10.33 10.77
N GLY A 67 5.03 10.84 9.57
CA GLY A 67 6.07 11.26 8.62
C GLY A 67 6.66 10.13 7.76
N TYR A 68 5.95 9.00 7.62
CA TYR A 68 6.40 7.90 6.76
C TYR A 68 5.70 7.99 5.40
N ARG A 69 6.46 7.80 4.32
CA ARG A 69 5.89 7.37 3.04
C ARG A 69 5.24 6.01 3.23
N THR A 70 4.11 5.78 2.59
CA THR A 70 3.44 4.48 2.68
C THR A 70 3.19 3.91 1.30
N VAL A 71 3.33 2.58 1.21
CA VAL A 71 2.89 1.81 0.05
C VAL A 71 1.95 0.71 0.52
N ARG A 72 0.78 0.65 -0.09
CA ARG A 72 -0.15 -0.48 -0.02
C ARG A 72 -0.16 -1.15 -1.38
N PHE A 73 -0.18 -2.48 -1.43
CA PHE A 73 -0.21 -3.21 -2.69
C PHE A 73 -1.12 -4.42 -2.59
N ASN A 74 -1.63 -4.87 -3.73
CA ASN A 74 -2.37 -6.11 -3.86
C ASN A 74 -1.38 -7.26 -4.10
N PHE A 75 -1.52 -8.35 -3.36
CA PHE A 75 -0.77 -9.58 -3.64
C PHE A 75 -1.12 -10.13 -5.03
N ARG A 76 -0.27 -11.03 -5.54
CA ARG A 76 -0.51 -11.72 -6.82
C ARG A 76 -1.93 -12.32 -6.89
N GLY A 77 -2.58 -12.18 -8.04
CA GLY A 77 -3.94 -12.69 -8.25
C GLY A 77 -5.05 -11.94 -7.49
N VAL A 78 -4.75 -10.80 -6.86
CA VAL A 78 -5.75 -9.94 -6.21
C VAL A 78 -5.98 -8.68 -7.06
N GLU A 79 -7.24 -8.45 -7.43
CA GLU A 79 -7.68 -7.32 -8.26
C GLU A 79 -6.86 -7.19 -9.56
N GLN A 80 -6.18 -6.05 -9.78
CA GLN A 80 -5.40 -5.79 -10.99
C GLN A 80 -3.95 -6.29 -10.89
N SER A 81 -3.59 -7.05 -9.85
CA SER A 81 -2.27 -7.68 -9.74
C SER A 81 -2.24 -9.00 -10.49
N ALA A 82 -1.22 -9.17 -11.32
CA ALA A 82 -1.01 -10.35 -12.14
C ALA A 82 -0.71 -11.62 -11.31
N GLY A 83 -0.67 -12.75 -11.99
CA GLY A 83 -0.43 -14.07 -11.40
C GLY A 83 -1.69 -14.69 -10.81
N SER A 84 -1.52 -15.83 -10.14
CA SER A 84 -2.58 -16.53 -9.42
C SER A 84 -2.26 -16.58 -7.94
N TRP A 85 -3.30 -16.72 -7.13
CA TRP A 85 -3.14 -16.99 -5.72
C TRP A 85 -2.34 -18.29 -5.53
N GLY A 86 -1.23 -18.23 -4.80
CA GLY A 86 -0.52 -19.43 -4.35
C GLY A 86 -1.16 -19.90 -3.05
N GLU A 87 -1.26 -21.21 -2.84
CA GLU A 87 -1.82 -21.89 -1.65
C GLU A 87 -1.08 -21.56 -0.33
N GLY A 88 -0.89 -20.28 0.01
CA GLY A 88 -0.07 -19.80 1.13
C GLY A 88 1.34 -19.41 0.71
#